data_AF-A0A645J605-F1
#
_entry.id   AF-A0A645J605-F1
#
_cell.length_a   1.000
_cell.length_b   1.000
_cell.length_c   1.000
_cell.angle_alpha   90.00
_cell.angle_beta   90.00
_cell.angle_gamma   90.00
#
_symmetry.space_group_name_H-M   'P 1'
#
loop_
_entity.id
_entity.type
_entity.pdbx_description
1 polymer ?
#
loop_
_entity_poly.entity_id
_entity_poly.type
_entity_poly.pdbx_seq_one_letter_code
_entity_poly.pdbx_strand_id
1 'polypeptide(L)' 'MEELLNITPGALSVFGLMYDKDNQVSLIIDKDVLKEEYFGCHPCVNTSTVKLKTSDVINKFIPFTNHEPMYVEL' A
#
# COMPACT_ATOMS: atom_id res chain seq x y z
N MET A 1 5.02 -8.56 -11.06
CA MET A 1 4.14 -7.72 -10.20
C MET A 1 2.76 -8.33 -10.10
N GLU A 2 2.14 -8.75 -11.22
CA GLU A 2 0.91 -9.56 -11.22
C GLU A 2 1.00 -10.80 -10.31
N GLU A 3 2.08 -11.59 -10.40
CA GLU A 3 2.23 -12.82 -9.60
C GLU A 3 2.38 -12.58 -8.09
N LEU A 4 2.94 -11.43 -7.68
CA LEU A 4 3.22 -11.13 -6.27
C LEU A 4 2.10 -10.32 -5.60
N LEU A 5 1.50 -9.39 -6.34
CA LEU A 5 0.56 -8.40 -5.80
C LEU A 5 -0.85 -8.52 -6.41
N ASN A 6 -1.06 -9.43 -7.37
CA ASN A 6 -2.32 -9.65 -8.08
C ASN A 6 -2.94 -8.36 -8.66
N ILE A 7 -2.10 -7.54 -9.30
CA ILE A 7 -2.49 -6.25 -9.90
C ILE A 7 -2.07 -6.18 -11.36
N THR A 8 -2.93 -5.58 -12.18
CA THR A 8 -2.63 -5.29 -13.58
C THR A 8 -1.90 -3.94 -13.73
N PRO A 9 -1.18 -3.71 -14.84
CA PRO A 9 -0.57 -2.42 -15.13
C PRO A 9 -1.59 -1.26 -15.03
N GLY A 10 -1.22 -0.20 -14.32
CA GLY A 10 -2.07 0.97 -14.10
C GLY A 10 -3.03 0.86 -12.91
N ALA A 11 -3.12 -0.29 -12.24
CA ALA A 11 -3.96 -0.50 -11.05
C ALA A 11 -3.15 -0.70 -9.75
N LEU A 12 -1.91 -0.20 -9.71
CA LEU A 12 -1.02 -0.31 -8.55
C LEU A 12 -1.67 0.24 -7.28
N SER A 13 -1.57 -0.52 -6.20
CA SER A 13 -2.15 -0.18 -4.91
C SER A 13 -1.38 -0.80 -3.76
N VAL A 14 -1.36 -0.09 -2.63
CA VAL A 14 -0.87 -0.64 -1.35
C VAL A 14 -1.65 -1.89 -0.94
N PHE A 15 -2.92 -2.01 -1.37
CA PHE A 15 -3.73 -3.18 -1.06
C PHE A 15 -3.23 -4.46 -1.71
N GLY A 16 -2.40 -4.38 -2.76
CA GLY A 16 -1.75 -5.53 -3.37
C GLY A 16 -0.92 -6.36 -2.39
N LEU A 17 -0.43 -5.76 -1.30
CA LEU A 17 0.34 -6.45 -0.26
C LEU A 17 -0.44 -7.59 0.41
N MET A 18 -1.78 -7.58 0.34
CA MET A 18 -2.57 -8.70 0.86
C MET A 18 -2.34 -10.02 0.09
N TYR A 19 -1.83 -9.93 -1.15
CA TYR A 19 -1.53 -11.08 -2.00
C TYR A 19 -0.08 -11.58 -1.85
N ASP A 20 0.83 -10.75 -1.32
CA ASP A 20 2.22 -11.12 -1.09
C ASP A 20 2.38 -11.91 0.23
N LYS A 21 2.02 -13.19 0.19
CA LYS A 21 2.03 -14.08 1.38
C LYS A 21 3.42 -14.48 1.86
N ASP A 22 4.39 -14.42 0.96
CA ASP A 22 5.78 -14.80 1.23
C ASP A 22 6.68 -13.58 1.48
N ASN A 23 6.10 -12.38 1.60
CA ASN A 23 6.79 -11.12 1.88
C ASN A 23 7.96 -10.84 0.91
N GLN A 24 7.75 -11.14 -0.37
CA GLN A 24 8.76 -10.96 -1.42
C GLN A 24 8.90 -9.48 -1.84
N VAL A 25 7.95 -8.63 -1.46
CA VAL A 25 7.92 -7.21 -1.78
C VAL A 25 8.30 -6.36 -0.58
N SER A 26 9.29 -5.48 -0.76
CA SER A 26 9.63 -4.47 0.24
C SER A 26 8.74 -3.24 0.10
N LEU A 27 8.05 -2.88 1.17
CA LEU A 27 7.23 -1.66 1.23
C LEU A 27 8.10 -0.46 1.60
N ILE A 28 8.17 0.53 0.72
CA ILE A 28 8.85 1.80 0.97
C ILE A 28 7.80 2.91 0.98
N ILE A 29 7.84 3.76 1.99
CA ILE A 29 6.92 4.89 2.16
C ILE A 29 7.72 6.17 2.26
N ASP A 30 7.41 7.12 1.38
CA ASP A 30 7.91 8.49 1.49
C ASP A 30 7.32 9.14 2.75
N LYS A 31 8.17 9.73 3.59
CA LYS A 31 7.76 10.40 4.83
C LYS A 31 6.76 11.52 4.59
N ASP A 32 6.72 12.14 3.41
CA ASP A 32 5.74 13.18 3.10
C ASP A 32 4.30 12.62 3.10
N VAL A 33 4.12 11.35 2.73
CA VAL A 33 2.81 10.67 2.78
C VAL A 33 2.27 10.61 4.22
N LEU A 34 3.15 10.50 5.22
CA LEU A 34 2.76 10.39 6.63
C LEU A 34 2.22 11.70 7.20
N LYS A 35 2.48 12.83 6.54
CA LYS A 35 2.03 14.16 6.98
C LYS A 35 0.56 14.41 6.66
N GLU A 36 0.01 13.69 5.70
CA GLU A 36 -1.37 13.83 5.25
C GLU A 36 -2.34 13.07 6.16
N GLU A 37 -3.49 13.68 6.49
CA GLU A 37 -4.53 13.04 7.32
C GLU A 37 -5.13 11.81 6.63
N TYR A 38 -5.22 11.87 5.30
CA TYR A 38 -5.84 10.84 4.48
C TYR A 38 -4.91 10.33 3.38
N PHE A 39 -4.95 9.01 3.18
CA PHE A 39 -4.26 8.32 2.12
C PHE A 39 -5.26 7.88 1.03
N GLY A 40 -5.02 8.30 -0.20
CA GLY A 40 -5.80 7.92 -1.37
C GLY A 40 -5.10 6.85 -2.19
N CYS A 41 -5.79 5.77 -2.55
CA CYS A 41 -5.27 4.75 -3.46
C CYS A 41 -6.36 4.04 -4.25
N HIS A 42 -5.98 3.36 -5.33
CA HIS A 42 -6.87 2.51 -6.10
C HIS A 42 -7.13 1.19 -5.35
N PRO A 43 -8.36 0.64 -5.34
CA PRO A 43 -8.64 -0.65 -4.70
C PRO A 43 -8.28 -1.84 -5.62
N CYS A 44 -7.02 -1.91 -6.06
CA CYS A 44 -6.52 -2.88 -7.07
C CYS A 44 -7.25 -2.84 -8.43
N VAL A 45 -8.07 -1.81 -8.65
CA VAL A 45 -8.69 -1.47 -9.93
C VAL A 45 -8.59 0.05 -10.11
N ASN A 46 -8.22 0.50 -11.31
CA ASN A 46 -7.95 1.93 -11.57
C ASN A 46 -9.19 2.76 -11.91
N THR A 47 -10.38 2.16 -11.84
CA THR A 47 -11.66 2.82 -12.13
C THR A 47 -12.25 3.54 -10.92
N SER A 48 -11.66 3.38 -9.73
CA SER A 48 -12.11 4.06 -8.51
C SER A 48 -10.95 4.35 -7.56
N THR A 49 -11.20 5.22 -6.59
CA THR A 49 -10.24 5.61 -5.55
C THR A 49 -10.89 5.48 -4.20
N VAL A 50 -10.20 4.85 -3.26
CA VAL A 50 -10.57 4.78 -1.86
C VAL A 50 -9.73 5.78 -1.08
N LYS A 51 -10.37 6.49 -0.15
CA LYS A 51 -9.71 7.41 0.77
C LYS A 51 -9.83 6.84 2.18
N LEU A 52 -8.70 6.57 2.81
CA LEU A 52 -8.60 6.06 4.18
C LEU A 52 -7.86 7.07 5.05
N LYS A 53 -8.00 6.98 6.37
CA LYS A 53 -7.08 7.69 7.25
C LYS A 53 -5.69 7.09 7.09
N THR A 54 -4.67 7.93 6.94
CA THR A 54 -3.28 7.47 6.83
C THR A 54 -2.91 6.61 8.04
N SER A 55 -3.37 6.98 9.22
CA SER A 55 -3.17 6.20 10.45
C SER A 55 -3.77 4.80 10.41
N ASP A 56 -4.89 4.58 9.72
CA ASP A 56 -5.47 3.24 9.57
C ASP A 56 -4.65 2.38 8.61
N VAL A 57 -4.10 2.98 7.55
CA VAL A 57 -3.20 2.28 6.62
C VAL A 57 -1.92 1.84 7.35
N ILE A 58 -1.29 2.76 8.09
CA ILE A 58 -0.03 2.49 8.80
C ILE A 58 -0.22 1.52 9.98
N ASN A 59 -1.23 1.75 10.82
CA ASN A 59 -1.33 1.03 12.09
C ASN A 59 -2.21 -0.23 12.03
N LYS A 60 -2.98 -0.41 10.95
CA LYS A 60 -3.89 -1.58 10.81
C LYS A 60 -3.60 -2.38 9.57
N PHE A 61 -3.64 -1.74 8.39
CA PHE A 61 -3.53 -2.48 7.14
C PHE A 61 -2.13 -3.07 6.91
N ILE A 62 -1.08 -2.27 7.04
CA ILE A 62 0.29 -2.75 6.83
C ILE A 62 0.65 -3.90 7.79
N PRO A 63 0.42 -3.78 9.12
CA PRO A 63 0.60 -4.90 10.07
C PRO A 63 -0.23 -6.14 9.73
N PHE A 64 -1.48 -5.97 9.27
CA PHE A 64 -2.32 -7.08 8.84
C PHE A 64 -1.71 -7.87 7.67
N THR A 65 -0.98 -7.20 6.78
CA THR A 65 -0.27 -7.86 5.67
C THR A 65 1.07 -8.46 6.06
N ASN A 66 1.50 -8.39 7.33
CA ASN A 66 2.81 -8.85 7.79
C ASN A 66 4.00 -8.15 7.09
N HIS A 67 3.83 -6.90 6.65
CA HIS A 67 4.90 -6.11 6.02
C HIS A 67 5.43 -5.06 6.99
N GLU A 68 6.75 -4.86 7.00
CA GLU A 68 7.38 -3.75 7.70
C GLU A 68 7.76 -2.65 6.70
N PRO A 69 7.22 -1.42 6.84
CA PRO A 69 7.52 -0.33 5.92
C PRO A 69 8.89 0.29 6.23
N MET A 70 9.67 0.56 5.19
CA MET A 70 10.85 1.42 5.27
C MET A 70 10.45 2.86 4.92
N TYR A 71 10.78 3.79 5.80
CA TYR A 71 10.50 5.22 5.57
C TYR A 71 11.70 5.93 4.95
N VAL A 72 11.48 6.64 3.85
CA VAL A 72 12.51 7.38 3.11
C VAL A 72 12.12 8.85 2.93
N GLU A 73 13.12 9.71 2.76
CA GLU A 73 12.95 11.07 2.26
C GLU A 73 13.49 11.09 0.83
N LEU A 74 12.67 11.55 -0.13
CA LEU A 74 12.99 11.59 -1.56
C LEU A 74 13.25 13.02 -2.04
#